data_AF-A0A9D9SUF6-F1
#
_entry.id   AF-A0A9D9SUF6-F1
#
_cell.length_a   1.000
_cell.length_b   1.000
_cell.length_c   1.000
_cell.angle_alpha   90.00
_cell.angle_beta   90.00
_cell.angle_gamma   90.00
#
_symmetry.space_group_name_H-M   'P 1'
#
loop_
_entity.id
_entity.type
_entity.pdbx_description
1 polymer ?
#
loop_
_entity_poly.entity_id
_entity_poly.type
_entity_poly.pdbx_seq_one_letter_code
_entity_poly.pdbx_strand_id
1 'polypeptide(L)'
;MSSADGKIVPWYRQGWPWFLILLPATVVVACFFTLYLAIRHQDSLVRDDYYKEGLAINRDLARAQYAREHAIAGVLSFDAATLAVELQLDNALPTTPGLRLEILHPTDQARDQVLTLLRAGDNIF
;
A
#
# COMPACT_ATOMS: atom_id res chain seq x y z
N MET A 1 27.18 18.42 -76.20
CA MET A 1 26.88 17.50 -75.09
C MET A 1 26.84 18.32 -73.82
N SER A 2 25.65 18.78 -73.40
CA SER A 2 25.49 19.63 -72.21
C SER A 2 25.12 18.75 -71.02
N SER A 3 26.08 18.53 -70.11
CA SER A 3 25.84 17.84 -68.84
C SER A 3 24.99 18.74 -67.95
N ALA A 4 23.72 18.39 -67.77
CA ALA A 4 22.87 19.00 -66.77
C ALA A 4 23.31 18.50 -65.38
N ASP A 5 24.17 19.26 -64.72
CA ASP A 5 24.54 19.04 -63.32
C ASP A 5 23.33 19.34 -62.43
N GLY A 6 22.51 18.31 -62.18
CA GLY A 6 21.42 18.37 -61.22
C GLY A 6 21.99 18.53 -59.83
N LYS A 7 21.80 19.70 -59.19
CA LYS A 7 22.21 19.94 -57.81
C LYS A 7 21.54 18.93 -56.87
N ILE A 8 22.28 17.91 -56.45
CA ILE A 8 21.83 16.92 -55.46
C ILE A 8 21.80 17.60 -54.10
N VAL A 9 20.60 17.80 -53.56
CA VAL A 9 20.41 18.42 -52.24
C VAL A 9 20.65 17.36 -51.15
N PRO A 10 21.43 17.64 -50.09
CA PRO A 10 21.72 16.66 -49.05
C PRO A 10 20.46 16.08 -48.42
N TRP A 11 20.45 14.77 -48.16
CA TRP A 11 19.28 14.00 -47.73
C TRP A 11 18.61 14.55 -46.46
N TYR A 12 19.38 15.09 -45.52
CA TYR A 12 18.88 15.67 -44.27
C TYR A 12 18.08 16.97 -44.46
N ARG A 13 18.19 17.63 -45.62
CA ARG A 13 17.43 18.84 -45.97
C ARG A 13 16.09 18.51 -46.66
N GLN A 14 15.87 17.23 -46.96
CA GLN A 14 14.62 16.76 -47.57
C GLN A 14 13.64 16.41 -46.44
N GLY A 15 12.39 16.85 -46.53
CA GLY A 15 11.39 16.61 -45.47
C GLY A 15 10.89 15.16 -45.37
N TRP A 16 10.96 14.41 -46.48
CA TRP A 16 10.39 13.06 -46.57
C TRP A 16 11.12 12.01 -45.70
N PRO A 17 12.47 11.98 -45.62
CA PRO A 17 13.19 11.14 -44.66
C PRO A 17 12.82 11.38 -43.20
N TRP A 18 12.57 12.62 -42.80
CA TRP A 18 12.17 12.94 -41.43
C TRP A 18 10.79 12.36 -41.09
N PHE A 19 9.84 12.35 -42.04
CA PHE A 19 8.53 11.72 -41.84
C PHE A 19 8.64 10.20 -41.62
N LEU A 20 9.52 9.54 -42.38
CA LEU A 20 9.78 8.10 -42.24
C LEU A 20 10.46 7.75 -40.91
N ILE A 21 11.28 8.65 -40.35
CA ILE A 21 11.94 8.47 -39.04
C ILE A 21 10.98 8.80 -37.89
N LEU A 22 10.09 9.78 -38.07
CA LEU A 22 9.16 10.23 -37.03
C LEU A 22 8.20 9.10 -36.62
N LEU A 23 7.70 8.34 -37.60
CA LEU A 23 6.80 7.21 -37.37
C LEU A 23 7.35 6.17 -36.36
N PRO A 24 8.51 5.53 -36.59
CA PRO A 24 9.09 4.62 -35.61
C PRO A 24 9.56 5.33 -34.33
N ALA A 25 10.03 6.59 -34.41
CA ALA A 25 10.43 7.34 -33.22
C ALA A 25 9.27 7.53 -32.24
N THR A 26 8.05 7.81 -32.73
CA THR A 26 6.87 7.94 -31.86
C THR A 26 6.53 6.64 -31.14
N VAL A 27 6.68 5.48 -31.79
CA VAL A 27 6.45 4.16 -31.19
C VAL A 27 7.46 3.89 -30.08
N VAL A 28 8.73 4.22 -30.31
CA VAL A 28 9.79 4.08 -29.29
C VAL A 28 9.48 4.94 -28.07
N VAL A 29 9.10 6.21 -28.26
CA VAL A 29 8.72 7.11 -27.17
C VAL A 29 7.49 6.59 -26.42
N ALA A 30 6.45 6.13 -27.14
CA ALA A 30 5.27 5.55 -26.53
C ALA A 30 5.59 4.30 -25.69
N CYS A 31 6.49 3.44 -26.18
CA CYS A 31 6.92 2.24 -25.46
C CYS A 31 7.65 2.60 -24.16
N PHE A 32 8.56 3.57 -24.19
CA PHE A 32 9.22 4.08 -22.98
C PHE A 32 8.25 4.76 -22.02
N PHE A 33 7.27 5.49 -22.53
CA PHE A 33 6.23 6.12 -21.71
C PHE A 33 5.37 5.07 -21.00
N THR A 34 4.94 4.03 -21.72
CA THR A 34 4.22 2.89 -21.15
C THR A 34 5.08 2.13 -20.14
N LEU A 35 6.38 1.94 -20.40
CA LEU A 35 7.31 1.33 -19.45
C LEU A 35 7.47 2.20 -18.20
N TYR A 36 7.58 3.52 -18.37
CA TYR A 36 7.64 4.47 -17.26
C TYR A 36 6.37 4.39 -16.41
N LEU A 37 5.20 4.35 -17.04
CA LEU A 37 3.91 4.13 -16.38
C LEU A 37 3.89 2.80 -15.63
N ALA A 38 4.33 1.71 -16.23
CA ALA A 38 4.37 0.39 -15.58
C ALA A 38 5.34 0.33 -14.38
N ILE A 39 6.46 1.06 -14.43
CA ILE A 39 7.42 1.13 -13.32
C ILE A 39 6.94 2.09 -12.22
N ARG A 40 6.31 3.21 -12.58
CA ARG A 40 5.86 4.22 -11.62
C ARG A 40 4.50 3.90 -11.00
N HIS A 41 3.59 3.35 -11.79
CA HIS A 41 2.32 2.77 -11.37
C HIS A 41 2.51 1.26 -11.33
N GLN A 42 3.35 0.80 -10.41
CA GLN A 42 3.14 -0.54 -9.90
C GLN A 42 1.81 -0.49 -9.16
N ASP A 43 0.72 -0.82 -9.87
CA ASP A 43 -0.38 -1.48 -9.18
C ASP A 43 0.27 -2.71 -8.54
N SER A 44 0.57 -2.60 -7.25
CA SER A 44 1.03 -3.71 -6.42
C SER A 44 -0.10 -4.72 -6.19
N LEU A 45 -0.97 -4.89 -7.17
CA LEU A 45 -2.10 -5.78 -7.15
C LEU A 45 -1.71 -7.03 -7.93
N VAL A 46 -1.90 -8.18 -7.29
CA VAL A 46 -1.87 -9.52 -7.91
C VAL A 46 -0.47 -10.09 -8.10
N ARG A 47 0.07 -10.69 -7.03
CA ARG A 47 0.22 -12.16 -6.97
C ARG A 47 0.63 -12.67 -5.60
N ASP A 48 1.48 -11.93 -4.91
CA ASP A 48 2.06 -12.40 -3.65
C ASP A 48 1.17 -12.13 -2.45
N ASP A 49 0.38 -11.05 -2.49
CA ASP A 49 -0.45 -10.66 -1.35
C ASP A 49 -1.77 -11.44 -1.28
N TYR A 50 -2.31 -11.97 -2.40
CA TYR A 50 -3.53 -12.80 -2.37
C TYR A 50 -3.32 -14.14 -1.64
N TYR A 51 -2.14 -14.76 -1.77
CA TYR A 51 -1.79 -15.97 -1.01
C TYR A 51 -1.55 -15.65 0.47
N LYS A 52 -0.97 -14.46 0.74
CA LYS A 52 -0.79 -13.98 2.12
C LYS A 52 -2.10 -13.55 2.76
N GLU A 53 -3.09 -13.06 2.02
CA GLU A 53 -4.41 -12.68 2.52
C GLU A 53 -5.13 -13.89 3.11
N GLY A 54 -5.11 -15.04 2.42
CA GLY A 54 -5.67 -16.28 2.96
C GLY A 54 -4.94 -16.79 4.22
N LEU A 55 -3.63 -16.58 4.31
CA LEU A 55 -2.82 -16.91 5.50
C LEU A 55 -3.06 -15.91 6.65
N ALA A 56 -3.23 -14.63 6.34
CA ALA A 56 -3.52 -13.56 7.30
C ALA A 56 -4.90 -13.77 7.93
N ILE A 57 -5.91 -14.08 7.11
CA ILE A 57 -7.26 -14.44 7.60
C ILE A 57 -7.19 -15.64 8.55
N ASN A 58 -6.40 -16.68 8.21
CA ASN A 58 -6.22 -17.83 9.11
C ASN A 58 -5.52 -17.44 10.42
N ARG A 59 -4.50 -16.58 10.37
CA ARG A 59 -3.83 -16.07 11.58
C ARG A 59 -4.75 -15.25 12.46
N ASP A 60 -5.60 -14.42 11.86
CA ASP A 60 -6.56 -13.59 12.60
C ASP A 60 -7.69 -14.44 13.19
N LEU A 61 -8.17 -15.46 12.46
CA LEU A 61 -9.11 -16.45 12.98
C LEU A 61 -8.53 -17.24 14.16
N ALA A 62 -7.27 -17.70 14.05
CA ALA A 62 -6.60 -18.44 15.13
C ALA A 62 -6.39 -17.55 16.37
N ARG A 63 -6.03 -16.27 16.19
CA ARG A 63 -5.94 -15.29 17.29
C ARG A 63 -7.30 -15.04 17.94
N ALA A 64 -8.35 -14.90 17.15
CA ALA A 64 -9.71 -14.72 17.65
C ALA A 64 -10.22 -15.95 18.40
N GLN A 65 -9.87 -17.15 17.93
CA GLN A 65 -10.16 -18.41 18.63
C GLN A 65 -9.42 -18.50 19.96
N TYR A 66 -8.12 -18.21 19.98
CA TYR A 66 -7.33 -18.19 21.21
C TYR A 66 -7.90 -17.20 22.24
N ALA A 67 -8.27 -15.98 21.80
CA ALA A 67 -8.90 -15.00 22.67
C ALA A 67 -10.22 -15.51 23.28
N ARG A 68 -11.04 -16.21 22.48
CA ARG A 68 -12.30 -16.82 22.95
C ARG A 68 -12.05 -17.98 23.91
N GLU A 69 -11.10 -18.86 23.61
CA GLU A 69 -10.71 -19.99 24.48
C GLU A 69 -10.19 -19.51 25.83
N HIS A 70 -9.48 -18.38 25.86
CA HIS A 70 -8.97 -17.77 27.08
C HIS A 70 -9.94 -16.77 27.74
N ALA A 71 -11.19 -16.69 27.25
CA ALA A 71 -12.21 -15.76 27.76
C ALA A 71 -11.70 -14.30 27.87
N ILE A 72 -10.87 -13.88 26.91
CA ILE A 72 -10.36 -12.52 26.81
C ILE A 72 -11.48 -11.65 26.25
N ALA A 73 -12.28 -11.11 27.15
CA ALA A 73 -13.36 -10.17 26.86
C ALA A 73 -13.17 -8.91 27.71
N GLY A 74 -13.61 -7.77 27.18
CA GLY A 74 -13.52 -6.50 27.87
C GLY A 74 -14.25 -5.39 27.13
N VAL A 75 -14.52 -4.31 27.85
CA VAL A 75 -15.18 -3.11 27.36
C VAL A 75 -14.14 -2.00 27.26
N LEU A 76 -14.03 -1.42 26.07
CA LEU A 76 -13.23 -0.23 25.82
C LEU A 76 -14.14 1.00 25.90
N SER A 77 -13.84 1.89 26.84
CA SER A 77 -14.51 3.18 26.99
C SER A 77 -13.59 4.29 26.51
N PHE A 78 -14.12 5.17 25.67
CA PHE A 78 -13.40 6.36 25.20
C PHE A 78 -14.18 7.60 25.58
N ASP A 79 -13.53 8.49 26.32
CA ASP A 79 -14.06 9.82 26.62
C ASP A 79 -13.44 10.84 25.67
N ALA A 80 -14.25 11.34 24.73
CA ALA A 80 -13.83 12.33 23.75
C ALA A 80 -13.52 13.72 24.36
N ALA A 81 -14.01 14.02 25.56
CA ALA A 81 -13.77 15.31 26.22
C ALA A 81 -12.41 15.36 26.92
N THR A 82 -11.97 14.24 27.50
CA THR A 82 -10.69 14.12 28.22
C THR A 82 -9.62 13.40 27.41
N LEU A 83 -10.00 12.83 26.26
CA LEU A 83 -9.18 11.90 25.46
C LEU A 83 -8.71 10.68 26.27
N ALA A 84 -9.41 10.34 27.35
CA ALA A 84 -9.13 9.18 28.15
C ALA A 84 -9.62 7.91 27.45
N VAL A 85 -8.76 6.89 27.44
CA VAL A 85 -9.09 5.55 26.97
C VAL A 85 -8.97 4.65 28.19
N GLU A 86 -10.03 3.92 28.50
CA GLU A 86 -10.08 2.96 29.59
C GLU A 86 -10.51 1.61 29.05
N LEU A 87 -9.72 0.58 29.33
CA LEU A 87 -10.04 -0.80 28.98
C LEU A 87 -10.31 -1.59 30.25
N GLN A 88 -11.54 -2.06 30.41
CA GLN A 88 -11.94 -2.96 31.48
C GLN A 88 -12.05 -4.38 30.94
N LEU A 89 -11.24 -5.29 31.47
CA LEU A 89 -11.27 -6.71 31.10
C LEU A 89 -12.14 -7.53 32.07
N ASP A 90 -12.96 -8.42 31.51
CA ASP A 90 -13.84 -9.31 32.28
C ASP A 90 -13.05 -10.38 33.04
N ASN A 91 -11.87 -10.76 32.53
CA ASN A 91 -11.01 -11.79 33.12
C ASN A 91 -9.59 -11.28 33.32
N ALA A 92 -8.95 -11.72 34.40
CA ALA A 92 -7.60 -11.30 34.73
C ALA A 92 -6.58 -11.91 33.75
N LEU A 93 -6.01 -11.09 32.88
CA LEU A 93 -4.87 -11.51 32.08
C LEU A 93 -3.66 -11.76 32.99
N PRO A 94 -2.88 -12.83 32.74
CA PRO A 94 -1.69 -13.12 33.52
C PRO A 94 -0.70 -11.96 33.44
N THR A 95 -0.55 -11.23 34.55
CA THR A 95 0.54 -10.29 34.90
C THR A 95 1.21 -9.61 33.72
N THR A 96 0.42 -8.94 32.87
CA THR A 96 0.97 -8.11 31.79
C THR A 96 1.02 -6.66 32.29
N PRO A 97 2.19 -6.00 32.30
CA PRO A 97 2.34 -4.66 32.86
C PRO A 97 1.70 -3.55 32.00
N GLY A 98 1.38 -3.86 30.74
CA GLY A 98 0.67 -2.95 29.85
C GLY A 98 0.15 -3.68 28.62
N LEU A 99 -0.90 -3.14 28.02
CA LEU A 99 -1.52 -3.67 26.81
C LEU A 99 -1.29 -2.70 25.67
N ARG A 100 -0.97 -3.24 24.49
CA ARG A 100 -0.91 -2.44 23.27
C ARG A 100 -2.27 -2.50 22.59
N LEU A 101 -2.93 -1.35 22.48
CA LEU A 101 -4.14 -1.17 21.71
C LEU A 101 -3.77 -0.65 20.33
N GLU A 102 -4.04 -1.45 19.30
CA GLU A 102 -3.86 -1.06 17.90
C GLU A 102 -5.25 -0.79 17.30
N ILE A 103 -5.46 0.44 16.83
CA ILE A 103 -6.68 0.88 16.17
C ILE A 103 -6.38 0.93 14.68
N LEU A 104 -6.94 -0.03 13.94
CA LEU A 104 -6.74 -0.19 12.50
C LEU A 104 -7.79 0.61 11.74
N HIS A 105 -7.38 1.45 10.78
CA HIS A 105 -8.30 2.14 9.90
C HIS A 105 -8.64 1.28 8.67
N PRO A 106 -9.91 1.14 8.27
CA PRO A 106 -10.32 0.17 7.24
C PRO A 106 -9.76 0.44 5.83
N THR A 107 -9.21 1.63 5.56
CA THR A 107 -8.79 2.04 4.20
C THR A 107 -7.51 2.88 4.14
N ASP A 108 -6.93 3.30 5.27
CA ASP A 108 -5.77 4.20 5.30
C ASP A 108 -4.83 3.78 6.43
N GLN A 109 -3.82 2.99 6.07
CA GLN A 109 -2.82 2.48 7.00
C GLN A 109 -2.04 3.61 7.71
N ALA A 110 -1.95 4.81 7.10
CA ALA A 110 -1.26 5.94 7.73
C ALA A 110 -2.03 6.51 8.93
N ARG A 111 -3.29 6.11 9.11
CA ARG A 111 -4.16 6.50 10.23
C ARG A 111 -4.25 5.45 11.33
N ASP A 112 -3.50 4.35 11.20
CA ASP A 112 -3.43 3.34 12.25
C ASP A 112 -2.82 3.97 13.50
N GLN A 113 -3.49 3.81 14.64
CA GLN A 113 -3.04 4.38 15.90
C GLN A 113 -2.63 3.26 16.84
N VAL A 114 -1.49 3.44 17.50
CA VAL A 114 -0.96 2.51 18.50
C VAL A 114 -0.89 3.21 19.83
N LEU A 115 -1.70 2.76 20.78
CA LEU A 115 -1.79 3.28 22.14
C LEU A 115 -1.25 2.22 23.11
N THR A 116 -0.51 2.64 24.11
CA THR A 116 -0.06 1.75 25.20
C THR A 116 -0.90 2.04 26.42
N LEU A 117 -1.75 1.08 26.79
CA LEU A 117 -2.59 1.11 27.98
C LEU A 117 -1.77 0.56 29.15
N LEU A 118 -1.67 1.36 30.22
CA LEU A 118 -0.91 1.02 31.42
C LEU A 118 -1.89 0.58 32.48
N ARG A 119 -1.58 -0.52 33.17
CA ARG A 119 -2.49 -1.05 34.18
C ARG A 119 -2.73 -0.03 35.29
N ALA A 120 -3.97 0.46 35.40
CA ALA A 120 -4.42 1.41 36.41
C ALA A 120 -5.01 0.72 37.66
N GLY A 121 -5.45 -0.53 37.55
CA GLY A 121 -6.05 -1.28 38.66
C GLY A 121 -6.25 -2.78 38.40
N ASP A 122 -7.17 -3.40 39.12
CA ASP A 122 -7.59 -4.78 38.86
C ASP A 122 -8.41 -4.83 37.56
N ASN A 123 -7.79 -5.39 36.52
CA ASN A 123 -8.32 -5.52 35.16
C ASN A 123 -8.64 -4.21 34.42
N ILE A 124 -8.16 -3.06 34.91
CA ILE A 124 -8.32 -1.75 34.27
C ILE A 124 -6.97 -1.30 33.71
N PHE A 125 -6.97 -0.87 32.45
CA PHE A 125 -5.80 -0.40 31.69
C PHE A 125 -6.08 0.90 30.94
#